data_AF-A0A1S6HVN4-F1
#
_entry.id   AF-A0A1S6HVN4-F1
#
_cell.length_a   1.000
_cell.length_b   1.000
_cell.length_c   1.000
_cell.angle_alpha   90.00
_cell.angle_beta   90.00
_cell.angle_gamma   90.00
#
_symmetry.space_group_name_H-M   'P 1'
#
loop_
_entity.id
_entity.type
_entity.pdbx_description
1 polymer ?
#
loop_
_entity_poly.entity_id
_entity_poly.type
_entity_poly.pdbx_seq_one_letter_code
_entity_poly.pdbx_strand_id
1 'polypeptide(L)'
;MKKLILLLIFTSIFLGSQYAQAETISRTQADSLMTECKIFRQQRIEPLRVIEIDKCINEDGKEAAYCTRYFSDYGETYTHKNGTLQIGIFWGSPICDKALKSEKYFKLYPSSDKYNF
;
A
#
# COMPACT_ATOMS: atom_id res chain seq x y z
N MET A 1 -18.97 52.10 -12.04
CA MET A 1 -17.83 51.18 -11.89
C MET A 1 -17.38 51.00 -10.44
N LYS A 2 -18.26 50.63 -9.49
CA LYS A 2 -17.83 50.32 -8.11
C LYS A 2 -18.76 49.39 -7.31
N LYS A 3 -19.94 49.03 -7.83
CA LYS A 3 -20.91 48.16 -7.13
C LYS A 3 -20.98 46.72 -7.66
N LEU A 4 -20.36 46.42 -8.80
CA LEU A 4 -20.44 45.08 -9.42
C LEU A 4 -19.24 44.18 -9.12
N ILE A 5 -18.16 44.74 -8.55
CA ILE A 5 -16.94 43.98 -8.17
C ILE A 5 -17.09 43.35 -6.77
N LEU A 6 -18.04 43.85 -5.96
CA LEU A 6 -18.22 43.39 -4.58
C LEU A 6 -19.03 42.08 -4.44
N LEU A 7 -19.57 41.55 -5.54
CA LEU A 7 -20.42 40.34 -5.52
C LEU A 7 -19.67 39.07 -5.93
N LEU A 8 -18.42 39.19 -6.40
CA LEU A 8 -17.59 38.06 -6.83
C LEU A 8 -16.64 37.52 -5.75
N ILE A 9 -16.56 38.17 -4.59
CA ILE A 9 -15.63 37.78 -3.51
C ILE A 9 -16.32 36.88 -2.46
N PHE A 10 -17.66 36.76 -2.47
CA PHE A 10 -18.39 36.06 -1.41
C PHE A 10 -18.68 34.57 -1.65
N THR A 11 -18.41 34.04 -2.85
CA THR A 11 -18.66 32.62 -3.18
C THR A 11 -17.43 31.71 -3.10
N SER A 12 -16.26 32.23 -2.71
CA SER A 12 -15.00 31.48 -2.73
C SER A 12 -14.67 30.71 -1.43
N ILE A 13 -15.51 30.79 -0.39
CA ILE A 13 -15.18 30.25 0.95
C ILE A 13 -15.74 28.82 1.18
N PHE A 14 -16.51 28.26 0.25
CA PHE A 14 -17.16 26.95 0.45
C PHE A 14 -16.45 25.73 -0.20
N LEU A 15 -15.18 25.87 -0.59
CA LEU A 15 -14.36 24.73 -1.02
C LEU A 15 -13.12 24.62 -0.13
N GLY A 16 -13.16 23.76 0.90
CA GLY A 16 -11.91 23.40 1.56
C GLY A 16 -11.99 22.66 2.89
N SER A 17 -13.11 22.68 3.61
CA SER A 17 -13.23 21.91 4.84
C SER A 17 -13.81 20.52 4.56
N GLN A 18 -13.05 19.69 3.82
CA GLN A 18 -13.16 18.25 4.00
C GLN A 18 -12.50 17.95 5.34
N TYR A 19 -13.26 18.13 6.42
CA TYR A 19 -12.88 17.66 7.74
C TYR A 19 -12.42 16.21 7.58
N ALA A 20 -11.22 15.92 8.08
CA ALA A 20 -10.78 14.56 8.36
C ALA A 20 -11.83 13.96 9.32
N GLN A 21 -12.86 13.34 8.76
CA GLN A 21 -13.76 12.50 9.54
C GLN A 21 -12.88 11.34 9.99
N ALA A 22 -12.77 11.16 11.30
CA ALA A 22 -12.15 9.97 11.86
C ALA A 22 -12.86 8.76 11.23
N GLU A 23 -12.13 8.01 10.40
CA GLU A 23 -12.71 6.88 9.70
C GLU A 23 -12.79 5.72 10.67
N THR A 24 -14.01 5.27 10.98
CA THR A 24 -14.21 4.08 11.79
C THR A 24 -14.12 2.84 10.91
N ILE A 25 -13.18 1.95 11.22
CA ILE A 25 -12.91 0.70 10.53
C ILE A 25 -13.32 -0.47 11.43
N SER A 26 -14.15 -1.37 10.92
CA SER A 26 -14.47 -2.66 11.56
C SER A 26 -13.39 -3.71 11.29
N ARG A 27 -13.40 -4.82 12.04
CA ARG A 27 -12.49 -5.96 11.80
C ARG A 27 -12.58 -6.50 10.37
N THR A 28 -13.80 -6.69 9.86
CA THR A 28 -14.02 -7.17 8.48
C THR A 28 -13.43 -6.20 7.45
N GLN A 29 -13.57 -4.89 7.67
CA GLN A 29 -12.96 -3.89 6.78
C GLN A 29 -11.43 -3.90 6.88
N ALA A 30 -10.85 -4.16 8.06
CA ALA A 30 -9.41 -4.31 8.20
C ALA A 30 -8.88 -5.53 7.41
N ASP A 31 -9.62 -6.65 7.42
CA ASP A 31 -9.29 -7.84 6.64
C ASP A 31 -9.40 -7.57 5.12
N SER A 32 -10.42 -6.83 4.69
CA SER A 32 -10.56 -6.35 3.31
C SER A 32 -9.39 -5.44 2.90
N LEU A 33 -9.02 -4.46 3.73
CA LEU A 33 -7.87 -3.58 3.47
C LEU A 33 -6.56 -4.35 3.33
N MET A 34 -6.35 -5.39 4.15
CA MET A 34 -5.18 -6.25 4.04
C MET A 34 -5.18 -7.05 2.73
N THR A 35 -6.35 -7.55 2.31
CA THR A 35 -6.52 -8.24 1.03
C THR A 35 -6.23 -7.30 -0.14
N GLU A 36 -6.78 -6.09 -0.13
CA GLU A 36 -6.54 -5.08 -1.16
C GLU A 36 -5.08 -4.65 -1.21
N CYS A 37 -4.42 -4.46 -0.06
CA CYS A 37 -2.97 -4.21 0.00
C CYS A 37 -2.17 -5.33 -0.68
N LYS A 38 -2.48 -6.59 -0.39
CA LYS A 38 -1.78 -7.73 -1.00
C LYS A 38 -1.97 -7.78 -2.52
N ILE A 39 -3.20 -7.56 -3.00
CA ILE A 39 -3.50 -7.49 -4.44
C ILE A 39 -2.73 -6.35 -5.08
N PHE A 40 -2.75 -5.16 -4.47
CA PHE A 40 -1.99 -4.00 -4.93
C PHE A 40 -0.49 -4.33 -5.02
N ARG A 41 0.09 -4.93 -3.97
CA ARG A 41 1.51 -5.34 -3.97
C ARG A 41 1.79 -6.29 -5.13
N GLN A 42 1.00 -7.36 -5.29
CA GLN A 42 1.20 -8.33 -6.35
C GLN A 42 1.16 -7.68 -7.75
N GLN A 43 0.18 -6.81 -8.00
CA GLN A 43 0.05 -6.10 -9.28
C GLN A 43 1.24 -5.18 -9.58
N ARG A 44 1.90 -4.64 -8.54
CA ARG A 44 3.07 -3.76 -8.69
C ARG A 44 4.39 -4.53 -8.74
N ILE A 45 4.48 -5.66 -8.04
CA ILE A 45 5.67 -6.51 -7.99
C ILE A 45 5.83 -7.28 -9.31
N GLU A 46 4.75 -7.81 -9.85
CA GLU A 46 4.79 -8.69 -11.02
C GLU A 46 5.54 -8.12 -12.24
N PRO A 47 5.26 -6.90 -12.72
CA PRO A 47 6.02 -6.35 -13.85
C PRO A 47 7.51 -6.16 -13.52
N LEU A 48 7.86 -5.85 -12.29
CA LEU A 48 9.26 -5.72 -11.86
C LEU A 48 9.96 -7.08 -11.83
N ARG A 49 9.27 -8.12 -11.35
CA ARG A 49 9.74 -9.50 -11.33
C ARG A 49 10.03 -10.01 -12.75
N VAL A 50 9.14 -9.70 -13.70
CA VAL A 50 9.34 -10.05 -15.12
C VAL A 50 10.57 -9.35 -15.68
N ILE A 51 10.78 -8.06 -15.38
CA ILE A 51 11.98 -7.32 -15.82
C ILE A 51 13.25 -7.96 -15.27
N GLU A 52 13.29 -8.33 -13.99
CA GLU A 52 14.49 -8.94 -13.39
C GLU A 52 14.75 -10.36 -13.93
N ILE A 53 13.70 -11.13 -14.22
CA ILE A 53 13.83 -12.43 -14.91
C ILE A 53 14.40 -12.22 -16.32
N ASP A 54 13.92 -11.24 -17.06
CA ASP A 54 14.38 -10.94 -18.42
C ASP A 54 15.88 -10.56 -18.43
N LYS A 55 16.31 -9.69 -17.51
CA LYS A 55 17.73 -9.35 -17.33
C LYS A 55 18.58 -10.58 -17.02
N CYS A 56 18.13 -11.44 -16.11
CA CYS A 56 18.85 -12.67 -15.77
C CYS A 56 19.04 -13.62 -16.97
N ILE A 57 18.07 -13.67 -17.88
CA ILE A 57 18.16 -14.49 -19.09
C ILE A 57 19.06 -13.82 -20.13
N ASN A 58 18.79 -12.55 -20.43
CA ASN A 58 19.34 -11.88 -21.61
C ASN A 58 20.66 -11.16 -21.35
N GLU A 59 20.85 -10.62 -20.15
CA GLU A 59 22.07 -9.90 -19.76
C GLU A 59 23.07 -10.85 -19.07
N ASP A 60 22.59 -11.67 -18.12
CA ASP A 60 23.45 -12.59 -17.37
C ASP A 60 23.64 -13.97 -18.05
N GLY A 61 22.91 -14.24 -19.14
CA GLY A 61 23.00 -15.46 -19.93
C GLY A 61 22.60 -16.74 -19.18
N LYS A 62 21.72 -16.64 -18.18
CA LYS A 62 21.29 -17.78 -17.36
C LYS A 62 20.10 -18.52 -17.97
N GLU A 63 19.93 -19.78 -17.58
CA GLU A 63 18.78 -20.59 -18.01
C GLU A 63 17.46 -20.02 -17.47
N ALA A 64 16.43 -19.98 -18.32
CA ALA A 64 15.12 -19.43 -17.96
C ALA A 64 14.49 -20.10 -16.73
N ALA A 65 14.64 -21.43 -16.59
CA ALA A 65 14.14 -22.18 -15.44
C ALA A 65 14.86 -21.79 -14.13
N TYR A 66 16.16 -21.47 -14.22
CA TYR A 66 16.92 -20.96 -13.08
C TYR A 66 16.41 -19.56 -12.68
N CYS A 67 16.33 -18.62 -13.63
CA CYS A 67 15.90 -17.25 -13.34
C CYS A 67 14.49 -17.20 -12.75
N THR A 68 13.54 -17.94 -13.32
CA THR A 68 12.16 -17.99 -12.83
C THR A 68 12.07 -18.50 -11.38
N ARG A 69 12.86 -19.53 -11.04
CA ARG A 69 12.93 -20.05 -9.66
C ARG A 69 13.62 -19.05 -8.73
N TYR A 70 14.72 -18.45 -9.19
CA TYR A 70 15.51 -17.51 -8.41
C TYR A 70 14.72 -16.27 -8.00
N PHE A 71 13.91 -15.72 -8.91
CA PHE A 71 13.07 -14.54 -8.66
C PHE A 71 11.63 -14.89 -8.23
N SER A 72 11.38 -16.11 -7.76
CA SER A 72 10.00 -16.55 -7.42
C SER A 72 9.39 -15.80 -6.23
N ASP A 73 10.22 -15.32 -5.31
CA ASP A 73 9.88 -14.54 -4.13
C ASP A 73 10.29 -13.06 -4.26
N TYR A 74 10.57 -12.60 -5.48
CA TYR A 74 11.01 -11.23 -5.73
C TYR A 74 10.03 -10.21 -5.15
N GLY A 75 10.55 -9.27 -4.37
CA GLY A 75 9.76 -8.21 -3.75
C GLY A 75 9.00 -8.61 -2.49
N GLU A 76 9.11 -9.87 -2.03
CA GLU A 76 8.55 -10.30 -0.76
C GLU A 76 9.46 -9.99 0.44
N THR A 77 8.84 -9.99 1.63
CA THR A 77 9.57 -9.87 2.88
C THR A 77 10.30 -11.19 3.16
N TYR A 78 11.60 -11.10 3.44
CA TYR A 78 12.44 -12.27 3.71
C TYR A 78 13.33 -12.03 4.92
N THR A 79 13.46 -13.05 5.77
CA THR A 79 14.40 -13.04 6.90
C THR A 79 15.66 -13.81 6.48
N HIS A 80 16.79 -13.11 6.41
CA HIS A 80 18.08 -13.70 6.13
C HIS A 80 18.53 -14.63 7.26
N LYS A 81 19.42 -15.59 6.93
CA LYS A 81 19.98 -16.55 7.91
C LYS A 81 20.67 -15.90 9.10
N ASN A 82 21.19 -14.67 8.93
CA ASN A 82 21.82 -13.88 9.98
C ASN A 82 20.80 -13.10 10.84
N GLY A 83 19.50 -13.29 10.62
CA GLY A 83 18.42 -12.62 11.35
C GLY A 83 18.02 -11.25 10.79
N THR A 84 18.74 -10.73 9.78
CA THR A 84 18.36 -9.46 9.14
C THR A 84 17.04 -9.62 8.40
N LEU A 85 16.13 -8.67 8.59
CA LEU A 85 14.85 -8.61 7.90
C LEU A 85 14.95 -7.70 6.68
N GLN A 86 14.72 -8.24 5.48
CA GLN A 86 14.44 -7.46 4.29
C GLN A 86 12.93 -7.22 4.22
N ILE A 87 12.52 -5.96 4.31
CA ILE A 87 11.12 -5.58 4.11
C ILE A 87 10.78 -5.68 2.63
N GLY A 88 9.70 -6.39 2.31
CA GLY A 88 9.19 -6.50 0.95
C GLY A 88 8.80 -5.13 0.37
N ILE A 89 8.75 -5.03 -0.95
CA ILE A 89 8.43 -3.75 -1.60
C ILE A 89 6.94 -3.43 -1.50
N PHE A 90 6.61 -2.14 -1.55
CA PHE A 90 5.26 -1.56 -1.52
C PHE A 90 4.45 -1.72 -0.21
N TRP A 91 5.04 -2.28 0.85
CA TRP A 91 4.39 -2.31 2.17
C TRP A 91 4.11 -0.90 2.74
N GLY A 92 4.90 0.11 2.37
CA GLY A 92 4.70 1.51 2.78
C GLY A 92 3.76 2.33 1.88
N SER A 93 2.96 1.67 1.03
CA SER A 93 1.94 2.38 0.25
C SER A 93 0.77 2.80 1.13
N PRO A 94 0.02 3.87 0.80
CA PRO A 94 -1.06 4.36 1.66
C PRO A 94 -2.10 3.29 2.04
N ILE A 95 -2.46 2.40 1.10
CA ILE A 95 -3.39 1.30 1.36
C ILE A 95 -2.81 0.24 2.30
N CYS A 96 -1.53 -0.07 2.15
CA CYS A 96 -0.84 -1.04 2.98
C CYS A 96 -0.55 -0.49 4.38
N ASP A 97 -0.17 0.78 4.50
CA ASP A 97 -0.02 1.46 5.80
C ASP A 97 -1.35 1.44 6.57
N LYS A 98 -2.46 1.71 5.88
CA LYS A 98 -3.79 1.69 6.46
C LYS A 98 -4.18 0.28 6.91
N ALA A 99 -3.92 -0.73 6.08
CA ALA A 99 -4.14 -2.13 6.41
C ALA A 99 -3.32 -2.58 7.62
N LEU A 100 -2.01 -2.30 7.64
CA LEU A 100 -1.09 -2.69 8.70
C LEU A 100 -1.43 -2.01 10.04
N LYS A 101 -1.80 -0.72 10.03
CA LYS A 101 -2.25 -0.02 11.24
C LYS A 101 -3.53 -0.62 11.82
N SER A 102 -4.52 -0.89 10.96
CA SER A 102 -5.79 -1.51 11.36
C SER A 102 -5.58 -2.92 11.91
N GLU A 103 -4.78 -3.73 11.21
CA GLU A 103 -4.45 -5.10 11.64
C GLU A 103 -3.71 -5.09 12.98
N LYS A 104 -2.72 -4.21 13.14
CA LYS A 104 -1.98 -4.04 14.40
C LYS A 104 -2.91 -3.67 15.55
N TYR A 105 -3.84 -2.74 15.33
CA TYR A 105 -4.81 -2.35 16.36
C TYR A 105 -5.66 -3.55 16.82
N PHE A 106 -6.29 -4.28 15.88
CA PHE A 106 -7.15 -5.42 16.24
C PHE A 106 -6.38 -6.63 16.80
N LYS A 107 -5.07 -6.75 16.53
CA LYS A 107 -4.19 -7.70 17.20
C LYS A 107 -3.92 -7.32 18.66
N LEU A 108 -3.74 -6.02 18.94
CA LEU A 108 -3.52 -5.51 20.29
C LEU A 108 -4.80 -5.47 21.13
N TYR A 109 -5.95 -5.23 20.49
CA TYR A 109 -7.27 -5.10 21.13
C TYR A 109 -8.28 -6.11 20.55
N PRO A 110 -8.14 -7.41 20.85
CA PRO A 110 -8.92 -8.47 20.20
C PRO A 110 -10.43 -8.40 20.47
N SER A 111 -10.85 -7.79 21.59
CA SER A 111 -12.25 -7.58 21.96
C SER A 111 -12.86 -6.31 21.38
N SER A 112 -12.07 -5.48 20.68
CA SER A 112 -12.58 -4.28 20.00
C SER A 112 -13.21 -4.65 18.67
N ASP A 113 -14.38 -4.09 18.38
CA ASP A 113 -15.09 -4.26 17.11
C ASP A 113 -14.80 -3.15 16.09
N LYS A 114 -14.22 -2.04 16.54
CA LYS A 114 -13.99 -0.81 15.77
C LYS A 114 -12.65 -0.16 16.09
N TYR A 115 -12.03 0.39 15.06
CA TYR A 115 -10.82 1.21 15.13
C TYR A 115 -11.11 2.58 14.53
N ASN A 116 -10.81 3.65 15.26
CA ASN A 116 -10.94 5.01 14.76
C ASN A 116 -9.56 5.48 14.27
N PHE A 117 -9.47 5.77 12.98
CA PHE A 117 -8.24 6.19 12.32
C PHE A 117 -7.87 7.65 12.58
#